data_AF-A0A7V4W4A7-F1
#
_entry.id   AF-A0A7V4W4A7-F1
#
_cell.length_a   1.000
_cell.length_b   1.000
_cell.length_c   1.000
_cell.angle_alpha   90.00
_cell.angle_beta   90.00
_cell.angle_gamma   90.00
#
_symmetry.space_group_name_H-M   'P 1'
#
loop_
_entity.id
_entity.type
_entity.pdbx_description
1 polymer ?
#
loop_
_entity_poly.entity_id
_entity_poly.type
_entity_poly.pdbx_seq_one_letter_code
_entity_poly.pdbx_strand_id
1 'polypeptide(L)'
;MTHPVVERILAGDVPANVKLAAARGALPIPREELIELWVQLRADEDGEVRLACKESLAGVAEAEWLDLLPDHPFSAPVLDFAVRVLGRNAKVLDAALRNRGVPTESLEWLAQQGTGEALDRVLDNQIRLLEAPTIVVAMLANPGLNPTQVRRIFDMAEQFFRDHPEIPSLLELRFGLKVGMAGGDFARKKEAQAPAPVEGPPEAEVPPPEIPEILESKAETLGVADIPEYAFQDEPLTTEKFRNLYQQILVMSVPAKIELALKGNKEARGLLIRDSNKVVQEAVLDSPKLTEVEIESIVRMRILSEDLFRKIERNMEWMKRYSIMKAFMTNPKVPPGLTLKYVARLADQDLRLLTKDRNVTEVLRREAKKMYDLRHAQKGPSFKK
;
A
#
# COMPACT_ATOMS: atom_id res chain seq x y z
N MET A 1 17.60 33.26 -11.51
CA MET A 1 18.97 33.83 -11.52
C MET A 1 19.23 34.28 -10.11
N THR A 2 20.38 33.95 -9.53
CA THR A 2 20.69 34.29 -8.15
C THR A 2 20.99 35.78 -8.00
N HIS A 3 20.56 36.41 -6.92
CA HIS A 3 20.89 37.80 -6.64
C HIS A 3 22.42 38.03 -6.59
N PRO A 4 22.96 39.08 -7.23
CA PRO A 4 24.40 39.36 -7.17
C PRO A 4 24.89 39.68 -5.75
N VAL A 5 23.99 40.05 -4.82
CA VAL A 5 24.33 40.21 -3.40
C VAL A 5 24.41 38.87 -2.68
N VAL A 6 23.55 37.90 -3.02
CA VAL A 6 23.59 36.55 -2.44
C VAL A 6 24.87 35.83 -2.85
N GLU A 7 25.23 35.88 -4.12
CA GLU A 7 26.50 35.32 -4.64
C GLU A 7 27.72 35.87 -3.89
N ARG A 8 27.78 37.18 -3.67
CA ARG A 8 28.88 37.82 -2.93
C ARG A 8 28.90 37.47 -1.44
N ILE A 9 27.74 37.25 -0.81
CA ILE A 9 27.68 36.82 0.60
C ILE A 9 28.21 35.38 0.72
N LEU A 10 27.84 34.51 -0.21
CA LEU A 10 28.27 33.11 -0.26
C LEU A 10 29.76 32.95 -0.64
N ALA A 11 30.29 33.82 -1.49
CA ALA A 11 31.71 33.88 -1.83
C ALA A 11 32.61 34.37 -0.67
N GLY A 12 32.04 34.94 0.40
CA GLY A 12 32.80 35.56 1.49
C GLY A 12 33.29 36.98 1.21
N ASP A 13 32.96 37.56 0.06
CA ASP A 13 33.37 38.90 -0.41
C ASP A 13 32.59 40.06 0.26
N VAL A 14 32.13 39.84 1.49
CA VAL A 14 31.34 40.79 2.29
C VAL A 14 31.85 40.86 3.73
N PRO A 15 31.84 42.05 4.37
CA PRO A 15 32.20 42.16 5.78
C PRO A 15 31.15 41.47 6.69
N ALA A 16 31.57 40.99 7.85
CA ALA A 16 30.75 40.19 8.76
C ALA A 16 29.42 40.86 9.16
N ASN A 17 29.38 42.18 9.32
CA ASN A 17 28.16 42.92 9.63
C ASN A 17 27.11 42.85 8.50
N VAL A 18 27.53 42.81 7.23
CA VAL A 18 26.63 42.63 6.07
C VAL A 18 26.08 41.20 6.03
N LYS A 19 26.94 40.21 6.31
CA LYS A 19 26.57 38.79 6.40
C LYS A 19 25.53 38.55 7.51
N LEU A 20 25.75 39.17 8.68
CA LEU A 20 24.85 39.12 9.83
C LEU A 20 23.54 39.90 9.59
N ALA A 21 23.58 41.03 8.87
CA ALA A 21 22.37 41.73 8.44
C ALA A 21 21.53 40.87 7.47
N ALA A 22 22.18 40.14 6.55
CA ALA A 22 21.50 39.20 5.66
C ALA A 22 20.87 38.02 6.43
N ALA A 23 21.60 37.46 7.41
CA ALA A 23 21.11 36.41 8.30
C ALA A 23 19.85 36.80 9.07
N ARG A 24 19.69 38.09 9.40
CA ARG A 24 18.50 38.67 10.06
C ARG A 24 17.41 39.14 9.09
N GLY A 25 17.58 38.96 7.76
CA GLY A 25 16.63 39.42 6.76
C GLY A 25 16.54 40.95 6.59
N ALA A 26 17.55 41.69 7.02
CA ALA A 26 17.57 43.15 6.99
C ALA A 26 18.04 43.75 5.65
N LEU A 27 18.32 42.91 4.64
CA LEU A 27 18.73 43.35 3.31
C LEU A 27 17.51 43.38 2.34
N PRO A 28 17.46 44.33 1.39
CA PRO A 28 16.39 44.43 0.39
C PRO A 28 16.60 43.39 -0.73
N ILE A 29 16.45 42.11 -0.40
CA ILE A 29 16.59 40.96 -1.29
C ILE A 29 15.21 40.28 -1.39
N PRO A 30 14.81 39.77 -2.57
CA PRO A 30 13.65 38.88 -2.74
C PRO A 30 13.56 37.77 -1.68
N ARG A 31 12.33 37.41 -1.33
CA ARG A 31 12.05 36.57 -0.16
C ARG A 31 12.54 35.14 -0.36
N GLU A 32 12.42 34.65 -1.59
CA GLU A 32 12.86 33.34 -2.06
C GLU A 32 14.39 33.21 -1.95
N GLU A 33 15.11 34.25 -2.35
CA GLU A 33 16.58 34.32 -2.32
C GLU A 33 17.13 34.48 -0.90
N LEU A 34 16.39 35.15 0.00
CA LEU A 34 16.69 35.16 1.44
C LEU A 34 16.55 33.75 2.04
N ILE A 35 15.52 33.00 1.67
CA ILE A 35 15.34 31.61 2.10
C ILE A 35 16.52 30.74 1.63
N GLU A 36 16.95 30.86 0.36
CA GLU A 36 18.13 30.15 -0.15
C GLU A 36 19.38 30.46 0.68
N LEU A 37 19.62 31.75 0.92
CA LEU A 37 20.78 32.23 1.67
C LEU A 37 20.78 31.70 3.11
N TRP A 38 19.65 31.74 3.82
CA TRP A 38 19.58 31.27 5.21
C TRP A 38 19.79 29.76 5.33
N VAL A 39 19.34 28.95 4.37
CA VAL A 39 19.59 27.50 4.38
C VAL A 39 21.08 27.21 4.25
N GLN A 40 21.79 27.93 3.37
CA GLN A 40 23.23 27.77 3.18
C GLN A 40 24.03 28.28 4.39
N LEU A 41 23.71 29.47 4.90
CA LEU A 41 24.33 30.04 6.11
C LEU A 41 23.98 29.26 7.40
N ARG A 42 23.11 28.25 7.37
CA ARG A 42 22.83 27.34 8.51
C ARG A 42 24.07 26.52 8.92
N ALA A 43 25.06 26.41 8.05
CA ALA A 43 26.33 25.72 8.28
C ALA A 43 27.53 26.68 8.45
N ASP A 44 27.31 28.00 8.53
CA ASP A 44 28.37 29.00 8.50
C ASP A 44 29.36 28.88 9.67
N GLU A 45 30.63 29.24 9.45
CA GLU A 45 31.67 29.21 10.48
C GLU A 45 31.32 30.10 11.69
N ASP A 46 30.74 31.29 11.44
CA ASP A 46 30.33 32.23 12.48
C ASP A 46 29.06 31.76 13.20
N GLY A 47 29.17 31.57 14.52
CA GLY A 47 28.08 31.12 15.38
C GLY A 47 26.91 32.12 15.48
N GLU A 48 27.17 33.43 15.41
CA GLU A 48 26.10 34.45 15.47
C GLU A 48 25.28 34.47 14.18
N VAL A 49 25.96 34.44 13.02
CA VAL A 49 25.34 34.31 11.69
C VAL A 49 24.50 33.03 11.63
N ARG A 50 25.06 31.91 12.09
CA ARG A 50 24.38 30.60 12.10
C ARG A 50 23.13 30.58 12.99
N LEU A 51 23.15 31.29 14.12
CA LEU A 51 21.99 31.41 15.01
C LEU A 51 20.90 32.28 14.37
N ALA A 52 21.26 33.48 13.89
CA ALA A 52 20.33 34.40 13.24
C ALA A 52 19.62 33.77 12.03
N CYS A 53 20.33 33.01 11.18
CA CYS A 53 19.71 32.30 10.06
C CYS A 53 18.69 31.24 10.51
N LYS A 54 18.93 30.55 11.63
CA LYS A 54 17.98 29.56 12.18
C LYS A 54 16.73 30.23 12.73
N GLU A 55 16.87 31.38 13.38
CA GLU A 55 15.74 32.19 13.85
C GLU A 55 14.90 32.71 12.68
N SER A 56 15.55 33.27 11.66
CA SER A 56 14.88 33.73 10.42
C SER A 56 14.14 32.61 9.70
N LEU A 57 14.76 31.43 9.53
CA LEU A 57 14.10 30.25 8.95
C LEU A 57 12.94 29.71 9.79
N ALA A 58 13.05 29.74 11.12
CA ALA A 58 11.96 29.35 12.01
C ALA A 58 10.78 30.35 11.97
N GLY A 59 11.03 31.60 11.55
CA GLY A 59 10.01 32.60 11.30
C GLY A 59 9.32 32.52 9.92
N VAL A 60 9.76 31.63 9.02
CA VAL A 60 9.09 31.42 7.72
C VAL A 60 7.81 30.61 7.93
N ALA A 61 6.68 31.14 7.47
CA ALA A 61 5.37 30.54 7.72
C ALA A 61 5.16 29.24 6.91
N GLU A 62 4.39 28.29 7.45
CA GLU A 62 4.05 27.04 6.72
C GLU A 62 3.42 27.33 5.35
N ALA A 63 2.51 28.31 5.27
CA ALA A 63 1.86 28.70 4.02
C ALA A 63 2.86 29.19 2.95
N GLU A 64 3.95 29.83 3.37
CA GLU A 64 5.00 30.34 2.49
C GLU A 64 5.80 29.18 1.86
N TRP A 65 6.13 28.16 2.67
CA TRP A 65 6.74 26.93 2.16
C TRP A 65 5.80 26.15 1.22
N LEU A 66 4.51 26.09 1.51
CA LEU A 66 3.53 25.38 0.67
C LEU A 66 3.30 26.05 -0.69
N ASP A 67 3.46 27.37 -0.78
CA ASP A 67 3.35 28.15 -2.01
C ASP A 67 4.62 28.06 -2.85
N LEU A 68 5.80 28.24 -2.23
CA LEU A 68 7.07 28.28 -2.95
C LEU A 68 7.61 26.90 -3.35
N LEU A 69 7.53 25.89 -2.47
CA LEU A 69 8.21 24.61 -2.70
C LEU A 69 7.81 23.86 -3.97
N PRO A 70 6.54 23.78 -4.42
CA PRO A 70 6.17 22.95 -5.56
C PRO A 70 6.81 23.39 -6.89
N ASP A 71 6.87 24.71 -7.11
CA ASP A 71 7.12 25.30 -8.43
C ASP A 71 8.40 26.17 -8.49
N HIS A 72 8.89 26.71 -7.36
CA HIS A 72 10.09 27.54 -7.36
C HIS A 72 11.36 26.70 -7.63
N PRO A 73 12.26 27.12 -8.54
CA PRO A 73 13.48 26.38 -8.88
C PRO A 73 14.58 26.59 -7.83
N PHE A 74 14.31 26.19 -6.59
CA PHE A 74 15.24 26.24 -5.47
C PHE A 74 16.48 25.38 -5.71
N SER A 75 17.61 25.85 -5.19
CA SER A 75 18.88 25.12 -5.13
C SER A 75 18.76 23.82 -4.32
N ALA A 76 19.56 22.82 -4.71
CA ALA A 76 19.54 21.49 -4.10
C ALA A 76 19.65 21.48 -2.55
N PRO A 77 20.46 22.33 -1.88
CA PRO A 77 20.51 22.38 -0.42
C PRO A 77 19.19 22.82 0.24
N VAL A 78 18.40 23.66 -0.42
CA VAL A 78 17.08 24.10 0.08
C VAL A 78 16.06 22.98 -0.03
N LEU A 79 16.08 22.23 -1.14
CA LEU A 79 15.19 21.09 -1.34
C LEU A 79 15.58 19.90 -0.44
N ASP A 80 16.87 19.67 -0.20
CA ASP A 80 17.35 18.71 0.81
C ASP A 80 16.89 19.10 2.22
N PHE A 81 17.03 20.37 2.60
CA PHE A 81 16.53 20.90 3.87
C PHE A 81 15.00 20.73 4.02
N ALA A 82 14.24 20.99 2.95
CA ALA A 82 12.80 20.81 2.92
C ALA A 82 12.40 19.34 3.16
N VAL A 83 13.09 18.38 2.54
CA VAL A 83 12.84 16.94 2.75
C VAL A 83 13.32 16.45 4.12
N ARG A 84 14.57 16.72 4.51
CA ARG A 84 15.19 16.15 5.72
C ARG A 84 14.78 16.81 7.03
N VAL A 85 14.50 18.12 7.01
CA VAL A 85 14.23 18.90 8.22
C VAL A 85 12.76 19.31 8.32
N LEU A 86 12.21 19.92 7.26
CA LEU A 86 10.82 20.38 7.27
C LEU A 86 9.81 19.24 7.01
N GLY A 87 10.25 18.14 6.37
CA GLY A 87 9.44 16.99 6.00
C GLY A 87 8.78 16.22 7.14
N ARG A 88 9.04 16.62 8.41
CA ARG A 88 8.22 16.22 9.57
C ARG A 88 6.76 16.68 9.45
N ASN A 89 6.49 17.77 8.73
CA ASN A 89 5.14 18.16 8.34
C ASN A 89 4.82 17.54 6.97
N ALA A 90 3.86 16.61 6.95
CA ALA A 90 3.44 15.89 5.75
C ALA A 90 3.03 16.82 4.59
N LYS A 91 2.42 17.98 4.85
CA LYS A 91 2.05 18.93 3.78
C LYS A 91 3.28 19.58 3.13
N VAL A 92 4.30 19.89 3.93
CA VAL A 92 5.55 20.50 3.44
C VAL A 92 6.37 19.45 2.69
N LEU A 93 6.38 18.20 3.17
CA LEU A 93 6.96 17.07 2.43
C LEU A 93 6.26 16.85 1.09
N ASP A 94 4.93 16.87 1.06
CA ASP A 94 4.11 16.78 -0.16
C ASP A 94 4.44 17.89 -1.17
N ALA A 95 4.64 19.12 -0.70
CA ALA A 95 5.02 20.26 -1.52
C ALA A 95 6.45 20.08 -2.09
N ALA A 96 7.41 19.69 -1.25
CA ALA A 96 8.78 19.43 -1.67
C ALA A 96 8.87 18.30 -2.71
N LEU A 97 8.19 17.16 -2.50
CA LEU A 97 8.23 16.00 -3.42
C LEU A 97 7.61 16.27 -4.81
N ARG A 98 6.81 17.34 -4.96
CA ARG A 98 6.33 17.79 -6.28
C ARG A 98 7.44 18.47 -7.09
N ASN A 99 8.37 19.16 -6.42
CA ASN A 99 9.45 19.91 -7.07
C ASN A 99 10.44 18.98 -7.77
N ARG A 100 10.64 19.16 -9.06
CA ARG A 100 11.53 18.32 -9.89
C ARG A 100 13.01 18.46 -9.51
N GLY A 101 13.41 19.54 -8.84
CA GLY A 101 14.78 19.79 -8.42
C GLY A 101 15.25 19.02 -7.17
N VAL A 102 14.37 18.30 -6.46
CA VAL A 102 14.78 17.54 -5.25
C VAL A 102 15.84 16.51 -5.65
N PRO A 103 17.06 16.56 -5.06
CA PRO A 103 18.15 15.70 -5.48
C PRO A 103 17.92 14.25 -5.02
N THR A 104 18.46 13.31 -5.81
CA THR A 104 18.32 11.86 -5.59
C THR A 104 18.73 11.44 -4.19
N GLU A 105 19.81 12.01 -3.65
CA GLU A 105 20.33 11.73 -2.30
C GLU A 105 19.33 12.02 -1.17
N SER A 106 18.47 13.04 -1.32
CA SER A 106 17.40 13.33 -0.36
C SER A 106 16.26 12.33 -0.48
N LEU A 107 15.96 11.87 -1.70
CA LEU A 107 14.94 10.86 -1.97
C LEU A 107 15.38 9.47 -1.52
N GLU A 108 16.66 9.10 -1.67
CA GLU A 108 17.25 7.88 -1.14
C GLU A 108 17.23 7.87 0.39
N TRP A 109 17.57 8.98 1.03
CA TRP A 109 17.45 9.11 2.48
C TRP A 109 15.99 8.97 2.96
N LEU A 110 15.05 9.62 2.27
CA LEU A 110 13.62 9.49 2.55
C LEU A 110 13.12 8.07 2.28
N ALA A 111 13.63 7.41 1.24
CA ALA A 111 13.32 6.02 0.90
C ALA A 111 13.80 5.05 1.98
N GLN A 112 14.96 5.28 2.60
CA GLN A 112 15.51 4.44 3.69
C GLN A 112 14.83 4.66 5.05
N GLN A 113 14.43 5.90 5.35
CA GLN A 113 13.97 6.30 6.70
C GLN A 113 12.47 6.60 6.80
N GLY A 114 11.80 6.84 5.67
CA GLY A 114 10.38 7.20 5.60
C GLY A 114 9.45 6.05 5.96
N THR A 115 8.21 6.38 6.29
CA THR A 115 7.17 5.39 6.62
C THR A 115 5.81 5.81 6.04
N GLY A 116 4.93 4.84 5.81
CA GLY A 116 3.54 5.08 5.41
C GLY A 116 3.41 5.98 4.18
N GLU A 117 2.61 7.05 4.31
CA GLU A 117 2.26 7.97 3.22
C GLU A 117 3.48 8.61 2.54
N ALA A 118 4.57 8.86 3.27
CA ALA A 118 5.78 9.46 2.69
C ALA A 118 6.39 8.56 1.60
N LEU A 119 6.41 7.25 1.82
CA LEU A 119 6.87 6.27 0.84
C LEU A 119 5.87 6.11 -0.31
N ASP A 120 4.56 6.22 -0.04
CA ASP A 120 3.54 6.18 -1.09
C ASP A 120 3.72 7.36 -2.07
N ARG A 121 4.03 8.58 -1.58
CA ARG A 121 4.30 9.73 -2.47
C ARG A 121 5.56 9.57 -3.31
N VAL A 122 6.59 8.90 -2.79
CA VAL A 122 7.77 8.52 -3.59
C VAL A 122 7.38 7.52 -4.68
N LEU A 123 6.57 6.51 -4.36
CA LEU A 123 6.07 5.50 -5.31
C LEU A 123 5.06 6.02 -6.34
N ASP A 124 4.39 7.13 -6.06
CA ASP A 124 3.48 7.79 -7.01
C ASP A 124 4.27 8.50 -8.14
N ASN A 125 5.53 8.90 -7.89
CA ASN A 125 6.37 9.57 -8.89
C ASN A 125 7.24 8.58 -9.68
N GLN A 126 6.57 7.70 -10.44
CA GLN A 126 7.22 6.62 -11.21
C GLN A 126 8.33 7.12 -12.14
N ILE A 127 8.19 8.30 -12.75
CA ILE A 127 9.21 8.87 -13.66
C ILE A 127 10.58 8.98 -12.96
N ARG A 128 10.62 9.51 -11.73
CA ARG A 128 11.88 9.64 -10.98
C ARG A 128 12.46 8.30 -10.56
N LEU A 129 11.63 7.31 -10.27
CA LEU A 129 12.10 5.97 -9.90
C LEU A 129 12.72 5.24 -11.09
N LEU A 130 12.22 5.50 -12.31
CA LEU A 130 12.81 5.01 -13.55
C LEU A 130 14.11 5.76 -13.91
N GLU A 131 14.17 7.06 -13.68
CA GLU A 131 15.39 7.87 -13.89
C GLU A 131 16.49 7.57 -12.86
N ALA A 132 16.12 7.26 -11.61
CA ALA A 132 17.03 6.94 -10.52
C ALA A 132 16.64 5.64 -9.78
N PRO A 133 17.00 4.46 -10.32
CA PRO A 133 16.70 3.15 -9.74
C PRO A 133 17.30 2.94 -8.34
N THR A 134 18.34 3.70 -7.98
CA THR A 134 18.96 3.70 -6.65
C THR A 134 17.97 4.08 -5.53
N ILE A 135 16.95 4.90 -5.83
CA ILE A 135 15.85 5.19 -4.90
C ILE A 135 15.06 3.92 -4.59
N VAL A 136 14.82 3.05 -5.59
CA VAL A 136 14.11 1.78 -5.39
C VAL A 136 14.95 0.81 -4.56
N VAL A 137 16.26 0.74 -4.80
CA VAL A 137 17.21 -0.03 -3.97
C VAL A 137 17.19 0.48 -2.51
N ALA A 138 17.21 1.81 -2.32
CA ALA A 138 17.11 2.45 -1.01
C ALA A 138 15.77 2.15 -0.31
N MET A 139 14.65 2.13 -1.03
CA MET A 139 13.35 1.70 -0.50
C MET A 139 13.39 0.21 -0.10
N LEU A 140 13.96 -0.65 -0.95
CA LEU A 140 14.09 -2.09 -0.67
C LEU A 140 15.02 -2.43 0.49
N ALA A 141 15.77 -1.47 1.05
CA ALA A 141 16.48 -1.62 2.32
C ALA A 141 15.63 -1.23 3.56
N ASN A 142 14.57 -0.44 3.40
CA ASN A 142 13.82 0.16 4.50
C ASN A 142 12.95 -0.87 5.28
N PRO A 143 13.07 -1.00 6.62
CA PRO A 143 12.25 -1.89 7.45
C PRO A 143 10.77 -1.49 7.55
N GLY A 144 10.43 -0.22 7.28
CA GLY A 144 9.07 0.33 7.35
C GLY A 144 8.21 0.14 6.09
N LEU A 145 8.70 -0.59 5.07
CA LEU A 145 7.90 -0.90 3.87
C LEU A 145 6.69 -1.77 4.21
N ASN A 146 5.49 -1.34 3.79
CA ASN A 146 4.28 -2.15 3.92
C ASN A 146 4.07 -3.10 2.73
N PRO A 147 3.27 -4.18 2.86
CA PRO A 147 3.09 -5.16 1.78
C PRO A 147 2.51 -4.58 0.48
N THR A 148 1.71 -3.52 0.55
CA THR A 148 1.17 -2.82 -0.64
C THR A 148 2.28 -2.09 -1.39
N GLN A 149 3.21 -1.45 -0.66
CA GLN A 149 4.38 -0.77 -1.22
C GLN A 149 5.35 -1.76 -1.86
N VAL A 150 5.63 -2.88 -1.18
CA VAL A 150 6.43 -3.99 -1.75
C VAL A 150 5.79 -4.52 -3.03
N ARG A 151 4.45 -4.70 -3.06
CA ARG A 151 3.75 -5.14 -4.28
C ARG A 151 3.86 -4.11 -5.41
N ARG A 152 3.70 -2.81 -5.13
CA ARG A 152 3.90 -1.74 -6.13
C ARG A 152 5.32 -1.75 -6.71
N ILE A 153 6.34 -1.93 -5.85
CA ILE A 153 7.75 -2.03 -6.29
C ILE A 153 7.94 -3.27 -7.17
N PHE A 154 7.39 -4.42 -6.78
CA PHE A 154 7.45 -5.66 -7.57
C PHE A 154 6.77 -5.52 -8.95
N ASP A 155 5.54 -4.99 -8.99
CA ASP A 155 4.81 -4.77 -10.25
C ASP A 155 5.57 -3.85 -11.20
N MET A 156 6.26 -2.84 -10.65
CA MET A 156 7.13 -1.92 -11.39
C MET A 156 8.43 -2.59 -11.86
N ALA A 157 8.99 -3.50 -11.05
CA ALA A 157 10.20 -4.27 -11.40
C ALA A 157 9.98 -5.26 -12.54
N GLU A 158 8.84 -5.96 -12.58
CA GLU A 158 8.47 -6.84 -13.71
C GLU A 158 8.34 -6.09 -15.04
N GLN A 159 7.91 -4.82 -14.98
CA GLN A 159 7.62 -3.99 -16.14
C GLN A 159 8.85 -3.24 -16.66
N PHE A 160 9.64 -2.63 -15.76
CA PHE A 160 10.66 -1.64 -16.15
C PHE A 160 12.08 -1.92 -15.66
N PHE A 161 12.29 -2.60 -14.52
CA PHE A 161 13.64 -2.81 -13.96
C PHE A 161 14.28 -4.16 -14.36
N ARG A 162 14.05 -4.61 -15.59
CA ARG A 162 14.63 -5.87 -16.11
C ARG A 162 16.14 -5.78 -16.31
N ASP A 163 16.63 -4.59 -16.65
CA ASP A 163 18.05 -4.31 -16.89
C ASP A 163 18.81 -3.94 -15.59
N HIS A 164 18.11 -3.95 -14.45
CA HIS A 164 18.61 -3.60 -13.11
C HIS A 164 18.56 -4.82 -12.18
N PRO A 165 19.46 -5.82 -12.33
CA PRO A 165 19.40 -7.11 -11.61
C PRO A 165 19.46 -6.98 -10.08
N GLU A 166 19.96 -5.87 -9.55
CA GLU A 166 19.97 -5.55 -8.13
C GLU A 166 18.55 -5.46 -7.53
N ILE A 167 17.57 -4.95 -8.27
CA ILE A 167 16.19 -4.78 -7.78
C ILE A 167 15.46 -6.14 -7.65
N PRO A 168 15.40 -7.01 -8.68
CA PRO A 168 15.00 -8.41 -8.56
C PRO A 168 15.73 -9.18 -7.46
N SER A 169 17.06 -9.01 -7.35
CA SER A 169 17.86 -9.76 -6.38
C SER A 169 17.49 -9.39 -4.94
N LEU A 170 17.25 -8.11 -4.65
CA LEU A 170 16.79 -7.64 -3.34
C LEU A 170 15.33 -8.04 -3.06
N LEU A 171 14.46 -8.05 -4.08
CA LEU A 171 13.09 -8.55 -3.97
C LEU A 171 13.05 -10.06 -3.65
N GLU A 172 13.92 -10.87 -4.27
CA GLU A 172 14.05 -12.29 -3.97
C GLU A 172 14.66 -12.52 -2.58
N LEU A 173 15.80 -11.88 -2.27
CA LEU A 173 16.52 -12.08 -1.01
C LEU A 173 15.72 -11.64 0.23
N ARG A 174 15.02 -10.49 0.14
CA ARG A 174 14.36 -9.87 1.29
C ARG A 174 12.88 -10.22 1.42
N PHE A 175 12.20 -10.49 0.30
CA PHE A 175 10.75 -10.70 0.28
C PHE A 175 10.33 -12.03 -0.38
N GLY A 176 11.26 -12.85 -0.88
CA GLY A 176 10.96 -14.11 -1.56
C GLY A 176 10.31 -13.94 -2.93
N LEU A 177 10.36 -12.74 -3.53
CA LEU A 177 9.64 -12.39 -4.75
C LEU A 177 10.55 -12.47 -5.98
N LYS A 178 10.37 -13.50 -6.80
CA LYS A 178 11.12 -13.69 -8.05
C LYS A 178 10.55 -12.83 -9.18
N VAL A 179 11.37 -11.94 -9.73
CA VAL A 179 11.07 -11.17 -10.95
C VAL A 179 11.69 -11.89 -12.15
N GLY A 180 10.88 -12.44 -13.07
CA GLY A 180 11.38 -13.44 -14.02
C GLY A 180 10.68 -13.53 -15.37
N MET A 181 11.25 -12.82 -16.35
CA MET A 181 11.26 -13.09 -17.81
C MET A 181 9.93 -13.19 -18.59
N ALA A 182 9.93 -12.61 -19.78
CA ALA A 182 8.72 -12.33 -20.55
C ALA A 182 8.26 -13.50 -21.44
N GLY A 183 6.94 -13.74 -21.43
CA GLY A 183 6.17 -14.24 -22.58
C GLY A 183 6.33 -15.73 -22.93
N GLY A 184 5.34 -16.54 -22.56
CA GLY A 184 5.18 -17.90 -23.09
C GLY A 184 4.56 -18.89 -22.11
N ASP A 185 3.27 -19.14 -22.28
CA ASP A 185 2.48 -20.32 -21.87
C ASP A 185 2.54 -20.90 -20.44
N PHE A 186 1.34 -21.23 -19.96
CA PHE A 186 1.11 -22.08 -18.79
C PHE A 186 1.60 -23.51 -19.02
N ALA A 187 2.77 -23.88 -18.49
CA ALA A 187 3.22 -25.27 -18.40
C ALA A 187 2.85 -25.90 -17.05
N ARG A 188 1.90 -26.85 -17.08
CA ARG A 188 1.58 -27.73 -15.94
C ARG A 188 2.78 -28.57 -15.50
N LYS A 189 2.75 -29.00 -14.23
CA LYS A 189 3.40 -30.18 -13.64
C LYS A 189 4.15 -31.09 -14.63
N LYS A 190 5.44 -31.33 -14.37
CA LYS A 190 6.07 -32.64 -14.57
C LYS A 190 7.13 -32.91 -13.52
N GLU A 191 7.18 -34.16 -13.07
CA GLU A 191 8.14 -34.69 -12.09
C GLU A 191 9.41 -35.20 -12.79
N ALA A 192 10.46 -35.46 -11.99
CA ALA A 192 11.81 -35.89 -12.36
C ALA A 192 12.66 -34.82 -13.11
N GLN A 193 13.96 -34.66 -12.81
CA GLN A 193 14.92 -35.59 -12.19
C GLN A 193 15.99 -34.84 -11.36
N ALA A 194 16.58 -35.51 -10.36
CA ALA A 194 17.68 -34.96 -9.53
C ALA A 194 19.06 -35.05 -10.23
N PRO A 195 20.08 -34.34 -9.73
CA PRO A 195 21.04 -35.03 -8.84
C PRO A 195 21.50 -34.23 -7.60
N ALA A 196 22.18 -34.92 -6.69
CA ALA A 196 22.88 -34.42 -5.48
C ALA A 196 24.02 -35.42 -5.16
N PRO A 197 24.84 -35.31 -4.07
CA PRO A 197 25.15 -34.19 -3.15
C PRO A 197 26.69 -33.96 -2.96
N VAL A 198 27.11 -32.99 -2.13
CA VAL A 198 28.44 -32.97 -1.43
C VAL A 198 28.32 -32.29 -0.04
N GLU A 199 29.10 -32.73 0.96
CA GLU A 199 29.13 -32.30 2.38
C GLU A 199 30.20 -31.20 2.67
N GLY A 200 30.38 -30.57 3.87
CA GLY A 200 29.82 -30.73 5.23
C GLY A 200 30.27 -29.57 6.19
N PRO A 201 29.97 -29.62 7.52
CA PRO A 201 30.07 -28.47 8.45
C PRO A 201 31.30 -28.51 9.44
N PRO A 202 31.62 -27.46 10.24
CA PRO A 202 30.94 -27.19 11.55
C PRO A 202 30.82 -25.71 12.08
N GLU A 203 29.70 -25.46 12.79
CA GLU A 203 29.39 -24.68 14.03
C GLU A 203 30.00 -23.31 14.51
N ALA A 204 29.13 -22.57 15.26
CA ALA A 204 29.32 -21.49 16.28
C ALA A 204 29.57 -20.00 15.85
N GLU A 205 29.04 -18.94 16.50
CA GLU A 205 28.02 -18.74 17.57
C GLU A 205 27.51 -17.24 17.65
N VAL A 206 26.17 -16.99 17.67
CA VAL A 206 25.34 -16.15 18.61
C VAL A 206 25.67 -14.63 18.89
N PRO A 207 24.72 -13.68 19.24
CA PRO A 207 23.22 -13.67 19.28
C PRO A 207 22.48 -12.49 18.56
N PRO A 208 21.18 -12.65 18.23
CA PRO A 208 20.15 -11.58 18.17
C PRO A 208 19.35 -11.44 19.50
N PRO A 209 18.54 -10.37 19.71
CA PRO A 209 17.91 -10.07 21.01
C PRO A 209 16.71 -10.97 21.37
N GLU A 210 16.48 -11.10 22.67
CA GLU A 210 15.68 -12.13 23.33
C GLU A 210 14.19 -12.20 22.92
N ILE A 211 13.83 -13.34 22.31
CA ILE A 211 12.49 -13.95 22.37
C ILE A 211 12.58 -15.08 23.41
N PRO A 212 11.55 -15.35 24.23
CA PRO A 212 11.55 -16.54 25.09
C PRO A 212 11.75 -17.81 24.25
N GLU A 213 12.90 -18.45 24.41
CA GLU A 213 13.26 -19.69 23.72
C GLU A 213 12.23 -20.79 24.00
N ILE A 214 11.65 -21.33 22.93
CA ILE A 214 11.24 -22.74 22.76
C ILE A 214 10.87 -22.91 21.27
N LEU A 215 11.57 -23.83 20.61
CA LEU A 215 11.32 -24.34 19.24
C LEU A 215 11.72 -23.45 18.04
N GLU A 216 13.00 -23.07 17.97
CA GLU A 216 13.74 -23.37 16.74
C GLU A 216 14.06 -24.87 16.69
N SER A 217 13.11 -25.64 16.18
CA SER A 217 13.35 -26.99 15.70
C SER A 217 12.57 -27.12 14.41
N LYS A 218 13.18 -27.65 13.34
CA LYS A 218 12.59 -28.04 12.05
C LYS A 218 11.15 -27.57 11.88
N ALA A 219 10.90 -26.62 10.96
CA ALA A 219 9.55 -26.32 10.51
C ALA A 219 8.97 -27.51 9.73
N GLU A 220 8.63 -28.56 10.47
CA GLU A 220 7.59 -29.52 10.14
C GLU A 220 6.39 -28.67 9.73
N THR A 221 6.03 -28.76 8.45
CA THR A 221 4.86 -28.09 7.92
C THR A 221 3.67 -28.51 8.76
N LEU A 222 3.14 -27.61 9.61
CA LEU A 222 2.09 -27.97 10.56
C LEU A 222 1.01 -28.76 9.82
N GLY A 223 0.84 -29.99 10.26
CA GLY A 223 -0.15 -30.90 9.77
C GLY A 223 -1.51 -30.50 10.31
N VAL A 224 -2.52 -31.22 9.85
CA VAL A 224 -3.88 -31.10 10.37
C VAL A 224 -3.93 -31.43 11.88
N ALA A 225 -3.05 -32.33 12.34
CA ALA A 225 -2.97 -32.78 13.73
C ALA A 225 -2.45 -31.70 14.70
N ASP A 226 -1.72 -30.70 14.20
CA ASP A 226 -1.10 -29.64 15.02
C ASP A 226 -2.02 -28.42 15.19
N ILE A 227 -3.20 -28.46 14.57
CA ILE A 227 -4.21 -27.40 14.69
C ILE A 227 -4.85 -27.48 16.08
N PRO A 228 -4.82 -26.39 16.88
CA PRO A 228 -5.42 -26.40 18.21
C PRO A 228 -6.93 -26.69 18.16
N GLU A 229 -7.42 -27.47 19.12
CA GLU A 229 -8.82 -27.90 19.17
C GLU A 229 -9.81 -26.72 19.22
N TYR A 230 -9.39 -25.59 19.81
CA TYR A 230 -10.18 -24.35 19.83
C TYR A 230 -10.46 -23.76 18.44
N ALA A 231 -9.64 -24.07 17.42
CA ALA A 231 -9.84 -23.59 16.06
C ALA A 231 -11.04 -24.29 15.37
N PHE A 232 -11.52 -25.41 15.92
CA PHE A 232 -12.71 -26.13 15.45
C PHE A 232 -13.96 -25.87 16.31
N GLN A 233 -13.78 -25.27 17.50
CA GLN A 233 -14.84 -24.89 18.42
C GLN A 233 -15.53 -23.60 17.93
N ASP A 234 -16.86 -23.60 17.89
CA ASP A 234 -17.67 -22.47 17.41
C ASP A 234 -17.90 -21.38 18.49
N GLU A 235 -17.16 -21.43 19.59
CA GLU A 235 -17.07 -20.34 20.59
C GLU A 235 -16.24 -19.16 20.05
N PRO A 236 -16.56 -17.90 20.43
CA PRO A 236 -15.76 -16.74 20.06
C PRO A 236 -14.37 -16.82 20.70
N LEU A 237 -13.31 -16.58 19.94
CA LEU A 237 -11.95 -16.67 20.46
C LEU A 237 -11.59 -15.42 21.27
N THR A 238 -10.79 -15.64 22.32
CA THR A 238 -10.08 -14.53 22.98
C THR A 238 -9.09 -13.91 22.02
N THR A 239 -8.77 -12.63 22.23
CA THR A 239 -7.80 -11.87 21.41
C THR A 239 -6.44 -12.57 21.26
N GLU A 240 -5.99 -13.27 22.30
CA GLU A 240 -4.78 -14.09 22.32
C GLU A 240 -4.92 -15.32 21.42
N LYS A 241 -5.98 -16.13 21.59
CA LYS A 241 -6.25 -17.29 20.73
C LYS A 241 -6.40 -16.90 19.25
N PHE A 242 -7.02 -15.75 18.95
CA PHE A 242 -7.12 -15.25 17.58
C PHE A 242 -5.75 -14.86 16.99
N ARG A 243 -4.88 -14.19 17.75
CA ARG A 243 -3.51 -13.88 17.33
C ARG A 243 -2.68 -15.15 17.08
N ASN A 244 -2.78 -16.12 17.98
CA ASN A 244 -2.06 -17.38 17.86
C ASN A 244 -2.54 -18.19 16.65
N LEU A 245 -3.86 -18.27 16.42
CA LEU A 245 -4.44 -18.88 15.22
C LEU A 245 -3.97 -18.19 13.93
N TYR A 246 -3.92 -16.85 13.93
CA TYR A 246 -3.40 -16.08 12.80
C TYR A 246 -1.91 -16.39 12.54
N GLN A 247 -1.07 -16.41 13.58
CA GLN A 247 0.34 -16.78 13.47
C GLN A 247 0.52 -18.21 12.93
N GLN A 248 -0.24 -19.19 13.43
CA GLN A 248 -0.21 -20.57 12.93
C GLN A 248 -0.59 -20.65 11.45
N ILE A 249 -1.66 -19.97 11.03
CA ILE A 249 -2.10 -19.93 9.62
C ILE A 249 -1.00 -19.38 8.68
N LEU A 250 -0.07 -18.53 9.15
CA LEU A 250 1.04 -18.07 8.32
C LEU A 250 2.06 -19.20 8.00
N VAL A 251 2.25 -20.16 8.91
CA VAL A 251 3.22 -21.27 8.78
C VAL A 251 2.60 -22.59 8.30
N MET A 252 1.27 -22.71 8.31
CA MET A 252 0.55 -23.93 7.89
C MET A 252 0.70 -24.24 6.40
N SER A 253 0.76 -25.55 6.09
CA SER A 253 0.71 -26.05 4.72
C SER A 253 -0.64 -25.81 4.04
N VAL A 254 -0.65 -25.73 2.70
CA VAL A 254 -1.88 -25.55 1.91
C VAL A 254 -2.94 -26.63 2.21
N PRO A 255 -2.63 -27.94 2.32
CA PRO A 255 -3.62 -28.95 2.71
C PRO A 255 -4.20 -28.71 4.11
N ALA A 256 -3.37 -28.35 5.09
CA ALA A 256 -3.84 -28.05 6.45
C ALA A 256 -4.75 -26.81 6.47
N LYS A 257 -4.43 -25.78 5.67
CA LYS A 257 -5.30 -24.60 5.46
C LYS A 257 -6.65 -24.96 4.82
N ILE A 258 -6.67 -25.87 3.85
CA ILE A 258 -7.91 -26.36 3.24
C ILE A 258 -8.77 -27.11 4.27
N GLU A 259 -8.17 -27.95 5.10
CA GLU A 259 -8.91 -28.66 6.15
C GLU A 259 -9.43 -27.71 7.24
N LEU A 260 -8.63 -26.74 7.66
CA LEU A 260 -9.06 -25.69 8.57
C LEU A 260 -10.15 -24.79 7.96
N ALA A 261 -10.12 -24.53 6.66
CA ALA A 261 -11.18 -23.80 5.95
C ALA A 261 -12.52 -24.56 5.98
N LEU A 262 -12.48 -25.88 5.82
CA LEU A 262 -13.68 -26.73 5.79
C LEU A 262 -14.25 -26.98 7.19
N LYS A 263 -13.42 -27.33 8.17
CA LYS A 263 -13.83 -27.77 9.52
C LYS A 263 -13.76 -26.68 10.59
N GLY A 264 -12.90 -25.68 10.41
CA GLY A 264 -12.61 -24.65 11.39
C GLY A 264 -13.78 -23.71 11.66
N ASN A 265 -13.65 -22.94 12.74
CA ASN A 265 -14.64 -22.00 13.21
C ASN A 265 -14.77 -20.76 12.31
N LYS A 266 -15.75 -19.89 12.63
CA LYS A 266 -16.02 -18.64 11.90
C LYS A 266 -14.80 -17.73 11.76
N GLU A 267 -13.93 -17.69 12.77
CA GLU A 267 -12.77 -16.82 12.79
C GLU A 267 -11.64 -17.36 11.90
N ALA A 268 -11.40 -18.68 11.95
CA ALA A 268 -10.51 -19.37 11.02
C ALA A 268 -10.94 -19.14 9.55
N ARG A 269 -12.23 -19.32 9.24
CA ARG A 269 -12.78 -19.04 7.90
C ARG A 269 -12.62 -17.57 7.50
N GLY A 270 -12.85 -16.64 8.43
CA GLY A 270 -12.67 -15.20 8.24
C GLY A 270 -11.23 -14.77 8.00
N LEU A 271 -10.24 -15.53 8.49
CA LEU A 271 -8.83 -15.36 8.15
C LEU A 271 -8.51 -15.99 6.78
N LEU A 272 -8.91 -17.24 6.56
CA LEU A 272 -8.56 -18.03 5.37
C LEU A 272 -9.22 -17.52 4.08
N ILE A 273 -10.37 -16.83 4.13
CA ILE A 273 -10.94 -16.16 2.94
C ILE A 273 -10.06 -14.99 2.43
N ARG A 274 -9.08 -14.55 3.23
CA ARG A 274 -8.08 -13.52 2.87
C ARG A 274 -6.70 -14.11 2.56
N ASP A 275 -6.55 -15.43 2.58
CA ASP A 275 -5.29 -16.11 2.23
C ASP A 275 -4.89 -15.81 0.78
N SER A 276 -3.59 -15.88 0.45
CA SER A 276 -3.11 -15.64 -0.92
C SER A 276 -3.47 -16.76 -1.90
N ASN A 277 -3.72 -17.98 -1.40
CA ASN A 277 -4.01 -19.14 -2.23
C ASN A 277 -5.52 -19.27 -2.54
N LYS A 278 -5.87 -19.15 -3.83
CA LYS A 278 -7.25 -19.32 -4.33
C LYS A 278 -7.90 -20.63 -3.90
N VAL A 279 -7.16 -21.74 -3.81
CA VAL A 279 -7.72 -23.05 -3.42
C VAL A 279 -8.18 -23.03 -1.96
N VAL A 280 -7.48 -22.30 -1.09
CA VAL A 280 -7.88 -22.10 0.31
C VAL A 280 -9.14 -21.22 0.39
N GLN A 281 -9.17 -20.12 -0.38
CA GLN A 281 -10.36 -19.26 -0.48
C GLN A 281 -11.59 -20.03 -1.00
N GLU A 282 -11.41 -20.89 -2.01
CA GLU A 282 -12.46 -21.75 -2.54
C GLU A 282 -12.95 -22.79 -1.54
N ALA A 283 -12.05 -23.37 -0.73
CA ALA A 283 -12.39 -24.31 0.34
C ALA A 283 -13.20 -23.65 1.47
N VAL A 284 -12.96 -22.37 1.78
CA VAL A 284 -13.82 -21.63 2.73
C VAL A 284 -15.26 -21.52 2.21
N LEU A 285 -15.45 -21.32 0.90
CA LEU A 285 -16.79 -21.30 0.28
C LEU A 285 -17.44 -22.68 0.19
N ASP A 286 -16.67 -23.77 0.24
CA ASP A 286 -17.18 -25.15 0.29
C ASP A 286 -17.44 -25.65 1.72
N SER A 287 -17.14 -24.85 2.75
CA SER A 287 -17.35 -25.25 4.14
C SER A 287 -18.85 -25.44 4.45
N PRO A 288 -19.28 -26.62 4.96
CA PRO A 288 -20.67 -26.85 5.35
C PRO A 288 -21.09 -26.04 6.59
N LYS A 289 -20.13 -25.47 7.33
CA LYS A 289 -20.38 -24.58 8.48
C LYS A 289 -20.60 -23.11 8.08
N LEU A 290 -20.49 -22.75 6.79
CA LEU A 290 -20.54 -21.36 6.34
C LEU A 290 -21.95 -20.76 6.46
N THR A 291 -22.10 -19.74 7.30
CA THR A 291 -23.39 -19.08 7.53
C THR A 291 -23.69 -17.97 6.52
N GLU A 292 -24.97 -17.63 6.38
CA GLU A 292 -25.45 -16.52 5.53
C GLU A 292 -24.79 -15.18 5.85
N VAL A 293 -24.59 -14.91 7.14
CA VAL A 293 -24.01 -13.67 7.65
C VAL A 293 -22.53 -13.58 7.28
N GLU A 294 -21.83 -14.72 7.28
CA GLU A 294 -20.48 -14.81 6.73
C GLU A 294 -20.49 -14.56 5.23
N ILE A 295 -21.39 -15.19 4.46
CA ILE A 295 -21.47 -15.01 3.01
C ILE A 295 -21.77 -13.55 2.64
N GLU A 296 -22.69 -12.86 3.32
CA GLU A 296 -22.94 -11.42 3.10
C GLU A 296 -21.69 -10.58 3.41
N SER A 297 -20.98 -10.91 4.48
CA SER A 297 -19.73 -10.23 4.88
C SER A 297 -18.60 -10.46 3.87
N ILE A 298 -18.47 -11.68 3.37
CA ILE A 298 -17.53 -12.11 2.32
C ILE A 298 -17.85 -11.35 1.04
N VAL A 299 -19.09 -11.40 0.56
CA VAL A 299 -19.55 -10.71 -0.67
C VAL A 299 -19.33 -9.20 -0.62
N ARG A 300 -19.28 -8.58 0.56
CA ARG A 300 -18.97 -7.15 0.74
C ARG A 300 -17.47 -6.82 0.64
N MET A 301 -16.57 -7.81 0.70
CA MET A 301 -15.13 -7.60 0.63
C MET A 301 -14.67 -7.22 -0.79
N ARG A 302 -13.73 -6.27 -0.87
CA ARG A 302 -13.14 -5.77 -2.13
C ARG A 302 -11.88 -6.53 -2.59
N ILE A 303 -11.52 -7.59 -1.86
CA ILE A 303 -10.29 -8.39 -2.03
C ILE A 303 -10.56 -9.68 -2.84
N LEU A 304 -11.82 -10.13 -2.90
CA LEU A 304 -12.23 -11.35 -3.59
C LEU A 304 -11.96 -11.31 -5.10
N SER A 305 -11.58 -12.46 -5.64
CA SER A 305 -11.42 -12.67 -7.09
C SER A 305 -12.74 -12.94 -7.80
N GLU A 306 -12.78 -12.71 -9.12
CA GLU A 306 -13.98 -12.92 -9.94
C GLU A 306 -14.51 -14.36 -9.88
N ASP A 307 -13.62 -15.35 -9.82
CA ASP A 307 -13.99 -16.77 -9.80
C ASP A 307 -14.79 -17.13 -8.54
N LEU A 308 -14.47 -16.53 -7.39
CA LEU A 308 -15.25 -16.68 -6.16
C LEU A 308 -16.63 -16.04 -6.28
N PHE A 309 -16.75 -14.87 -6.94
CA PHE A 309 -18.07 -14.28 -7.22
C PHE A 309 -18.89 -15.15 -8.18
N ARG A 310 -18.27 -15.79 -9.18
CA ARG A 310 -18.94 -16.79 -10.03
C ARG A 310 -19.38 -18.02 -9.22
N LYS A 311 -18.57 -18.50 -8.27
CA LYS A 311 -18.90 -19.63 -7.38
C LYS A 311 -20.08 -19.29 -6.46
N ILE A 312 -20.07 -18.10 -5.85
CA ILE A 312 -21.17 -17.56 -5.05
C ILE A 312 -22.45 -17.42 -5.86
N GLU A 313 -22.36 -16.90 -7.09
CA GLU A 313 -23.51 -16.71 -7.97
C GLU A 313 -24.18 -18.03 -8.38
N ARG A 314 -23.37 -19.06 -8.68
CA ARG A 314 -23.87 -20.41 -8.98
C ARG A 314 -24.68 -21.01 -7.84
N ASN A 315 -24.43 -20.62 -6.58
CA ASN A 315 -25.24 -21.05 -5.45
C ASN A 315 -26.56 -20.25 -5.40
N MET A 316 -27.60 -20.84 -6.01
CA MET A 316 -28.93 -20.26 -6.06
C MET A 316 -29.59 -20.07 -4.69
N GLU A 317 -29.15 -20.77 -3.64
CA GLU A 317 -29.69 -20.58 -2.29
C GLU A 317 -29.19 -19.27 -1.66
N TRP A 318 -27.93 -18.93 -1.91
CA TRP A 318 -27.36 -17.65 -1.49
C TRP A 318 -27.98 -16.50 -2.30
N MET A 319 -28.12 -16.66 -3.62
CA MET A 319 -28.70 -15.63 -4.50
C MET A 319 -30.23 -15.49 -4.41
N LYS A 320 -30.93 -16.39 -3.69
CA LYS A 320 -32.34 -16.17 -3.28
C LYS A 320 -32.46 -15.17 -2.13
N ARG A 321 -31.44 -15.02 -1.29
CA ARG A 321 -31.47 -14.19 -0.09
C ARG A 321 -31.22 -12.74 -0.47
N TYR A 322 -32.16 -11.86 -0.14
CA TYR A 322 -32.16 -10.48 -0.62
C TYR A 322 -30.92 -9.69 -0.17
N SER A 323 -30.43 -9.90 1.07
CA SER A 323 -29.26 -9.19 1.59
C SER A 323 -27.98 -9.57 0.85
N ILE A 324 -27.76 -10.87 0.61
CA ILE A 324 -26.61 -11.37 -0.16
C ILE A 324 -26.67 -10.89 -1.62
N MET A 325 -27.83 -11.03 -2.28
CA MET A 325 -28.03 -10.55 -3.65
C MET A 325 -27.79 -9.03 -3.76
N LYS A 326 -28.27 -8.24 -2.80
CA LYS A 326 -28.02 -6.79 -2.73
C LYS A 326 -26.54 -6.48 -2.54
N ALA A 327 -25.88 -7.12 -1.57
CA ALA A 327 -24.45 -6.95 -1.31
C ALA A 327 -23.62 -7.26 -2.57
N PHE A 328 -23.96 -8.36 -3.26
CA PHE A 328 -23.33 -8.80 -4.51
C PHE A 328 -23.44 -7.75 -5.61
N MET A 329 -24.61 -7.14 -5.77
CA MET A 329 -24.83 -6.08 -6.77
C MET A 329 -24.17 -4.74 -6.41
N THR A 330 -23.96 -4.44 -5.13
CA THR A 330 -23.31 -3.20 -4.69
C THR A 330 -21.78 -3.22 -4.72
N ASN A 331 -21.15 -4.39 -4.91
CA ASN A 331 -19.69 -4.49 -4.83
C ASN A 331 -19.01 -4.12 -6.16
N PRO A 332 -18.06 -3.15 -6.20
CA PRO A 332 -17.33 -2.75 -7.41
C PRO A 332 -16.57 -3.87 -8.12
N LYS A 333 -16.20 -4.94 -7.41
CA LYS A 333 -15.41 -6.06 -7.95
C LYS A 333 -16.26 -7.13 -8.65
N VAL A 334 -17.58 -7.06 -8.55
CA VAL A 334 -18.46 -8.03 -9.21
C VAL A 334 -18.65 -7.62 -10.68
N PRO A 335 -18.35 -8.50 -11.65
CA PRO A 335 -18.53 -8.19 -13.07
C PRO A 335 -19.98 -7.86 -13.40
N PRO A 336 -20.23 -6.86 -14.28
CA PRO A 336 -21.60 -6.47 -14.64
C PRO A 336 -22.41 -7.63 -15.27
N GLY A 337 -21.75 -8.55 -15.98
CA GLY A 337 -22.39 -9.75 -16.55
C GLY A 337 -23.04 -10.66 -15.50
N LEU A 338 -22.52 -10.70 -14.27
CA LEU A 338 -23.12 -11.48 -13.18
C LEU A 338 -24.28 -10.72 -12.50
N THR A 339 -24.22 -9.40 -12.42
CA THR A 339 -25.20 -8.58 -11.68
C THR A 339 -26.47 -8.26 -12.49
N LEU A 340 -26.38 -8.08 -13.81
CA LEU A 340 -27.48 -7.56 -14.64
C LEU A 340 -28.78 -8.40 -14.53
N LYS A 341 -28.66 -9.73 -14.44
CA LYS A 341 -29.79 -10.66 -14.27
C LYS A 341 -30.58 -10.49 -12.97
N TYR A 342 -30.01 -9.82 -11.96
CA TYR A 342 -30.64 -9.59 -10.66
C TYR A 342 -31.30 -8.21 -10.51
N VAL A 343 -31.08 -7.28 -11.44
CA VAL A 343 -31.66 -5.90 -11.40
C VAL A 343 -33.18 -5.95 -11.28
N ALA A 344 -33.83 -6.83 -12.02
CA ALA A 344 -35.28 -7.00 -11.98
C ALA A 344 -35.84 -7.51 -10.63
N ARG A 345 -34.98 -8.03 -9.73
CA ARG A 345 -35.35 -8.53 -8.39
C ARG A 345 -35.18 -7.51 -7.27
N LEU A 346 -34.56 -6.36 -7.53
CA LEU A 346 -34.36 -5.32 -6.52
C LEU A 346 -35.66 -4.58 -6.19
N ALA A 347 -35.76 -4.05 -4.96
CA ALA A 347 -36.83 -3.15 -4.54
C ALA A 347 -36.66 -1.75 -5.15
N ASP A 348 -37.77 -1.02 -5.32
CA ASP A 348 -37.77 0.32 -5.95
C ASP A 348 -36.86 1.32 -5.21
N GLN A 349 -36.76 1.23 -3.88
CA GLN A 349 -35.86 2.05 -3.07
C GLN A 349 -34.38 1.75 -3.38
N ASP A 350 -34.01 0.48 -3.50
CA ASP A 350 -32.62 0.07 -3.75
C ASP A 350 -32.20 0.32 -5.20
N LEU A 351 -33.11 0.18 -6.17
CA LEU A 351 -32.89 0.65 -7.55
C LEU A 351 -32.56 2.15 -7.56
N ARG A 352 -33.35 2.97 -6.85
CA ARG A 352 -33.10 4.43 -6.73
C ARG A 352 -31.76 4.72 -6.07
N LEU A 353 -31.35 3.98 -5.04
CA LEU A 353 -30.04 4.14 -4.41
C LEU A 353 -28.90 3.77 -5.37
N LEU A 354 -28.99 2.65 -6.08
CA LEU A 354 -27.98 2.23 -7.06
C LEU A 354 -27.75 3.27 -8.16
N THR A 355 -28.78 3.99 -8.63
CA THR A 355 -28.58 5.06 -9.63
C THR A 355 -27.62 6.16 -9.17
N LYS A 356 -27.44 6.34 -7.86
CA LYS A 356 -26.57 7.36 -7.26
C LYS A 356 -25.23 6.82 -6.77
N ASP A 357 -25.09 5.50 -6.62
CA ASP A 357 -23.91 4.91 -5.98
C ASP A 357 -22.70 4.87 -6.91
N ARG A 358 -21.71 5.72 -6.64
CA ARG A 358 -20.46 5.80 -7.41
C ARG A 358 -19.57 4.56 -7.26
N ASN A 359 -19.79 3.72 -6.24
CA ASN A 359 -19.06 2.46 -6.09
C ASN A 359 -19.49 1.40 -7.11
N VAL A 360 -20.60 1.61 -7.82
CA VAL A 360 -21.18 0.64 -8.73
C VAL A 360 -20.85 0.96 -10.19
N THR A 361 -20.56 -0.07 -10.98
CA THR A 361 -20.23 0.02 -12.42
C THR A 361 -21.30 0.79 -13.21
N GLU A 362 -20.88 1.68 -14.10
CA GLU A 362 -21.76 2.51 -14.95
C GLU A 362 -22.86 1.71 -15.67
N VAL A 363 -22.52 0.53 -16.19
CA VAL A 363 -23.46 -0.37 -16.89
C VAL A 363 -24.62 -0.78 -15.97
N LEU A 364 -24.32 -1.15 -14.72
CA LEU A 364 -25.32 -1.55 -13.74
C LEU A 364 -26.15 -0.35 -13.27
N ARG A 365 -25.55 0.85 -13.12
CA ARG A 365 -26.30 2.07 -12.81
C ARG A 365 -27.28 2.47 -13.91
N ARG A 366 -26.88 2.34 -15.18
CA ARG A 366 -27.76 2.62 -16.33
C ARG A 366 -28.94 1.66 -16.40
N GLU A 367 -28.70 0.35 -16.22
CA GLU A 367 -29.79 -0.64 -16.23
C GLU A 367 -30.70 -0.49 -15.00
N ALA A 368 -30.15 -0.20 -13.81
CA ALA A 368 -30.94 0.10 -12.62
C ALA A 368 -31.84 1.33 -12.81
N LYS A 369 -31.34 2.40 -13.45
CA LYS A 369 -32.13 3.57 -13.80
C LYS A 369 -33.26 3.23 -14.77
N LYS A 370 -32.94 2.55 -15.88
CA LYS A 370 -33.93 2.11 -16.87
C LYS A 370 -35.03 1.25 -16.25
N MET A 371 -34.68 0.32 -15.37
CA MET A 371 -35.64 -0.52 -14.65
C MET A 371 -36.49 0.25 -13.63
N TYR A 372 -35.91 1.25 -12.96
CA TYR A 372 -36.64 2.16 -12.07
C TYR A 372 -37.67 3.00 -12.84
N ASP A 373 -37.25 3.62 -13.95
CA ASP A 373 -38.08 4.47 -14.79
C ASP A 373 -39.23 3.66 -15.42
N LEU A 374 -38.98 2.43 -15.89
CA LEU A 374 -40.00 1.51 -16.40
C LEU A 374 -41.08 1.16 -15.37
N ARG A 375 -40.68 0.84 -14.13
CA ARG A 375 -41.63 0.53 -13.03
C ARG A 375 -42.45 1.74 -12.62
N HIS A 376 -41.87 2.95 -12.65
CA HIS A 376 -42.60 4.16 -12.31
C HIS A 376 -43.51 4.67 -13.44
N ALA A 377 -43.14 4.46 -14.71
CA ALA A 377 -44.01 4.76 -15.85
C ALA A 377 -45.28 3.89 -15.87
N GLN A 378 -45.18 2.61 -15.48
CA GLN A 378 -46.34 1.71 -15.38
C GLN A 378 -47.26 2.01 -14.19
N LYS A 379 -46.80 2.79 -13.19
CA LYS A 379 -47.58 3.23 -12.02
C LYS A 379 -48.29 4.58 -12.25
N GLY A 380 -48.48 4.98 -13.52
CA GLY A 380 -49.34 6.11 -13.90
C GLY A 380 -50.76 5.99 -13.34
N PRO A 381 -51.51 7.10 -13.20
CA PRO A 381 -52.68 7.16 -12.33
C PRO A 381 -53.75 6.15 -12.73
N SER A 382 -54.06 5.24 -11.81
CA SER A 382 -55.28 4.43 -11.88
C SER A 382 -56.47 5.38 -11.81
N PHE A 383 -57.10 5.63 -12.96
CA PHE A 383 -58.37 6.34 -13.05
C PHE A 383 -59.44 5.52 -12.32
N LYS A 384 -59.64 5.81 -11.04
CA LYS A 384 -60.90 5.50 -10.37
C LYS A 384 -61.99 6.31 -11.08
N LYS A 385 -62.87 5.60 -11.79
CA LYS A 385 -64.16 6.12 -12.25
C LYS A 385 -65.08 6.38 -11.07
#